data_AF-A0A1M4TLA3-F1
#
_entry.id   AF-A0A1M4TLA3-F1
#
_cell.length_a   1.000
_cell.length_b   1.000
_cell.length_c   1.000
_cell.angle_alpha   90.00
_cell.angle_beta   90.00
_cell.angle_gamma   90.00
#
_symmetry.space_group_name_H-M   'P 1'
#
loop_
_entity.id
_entity.type
_entity.pdbx_description
1 polymer ?
#
loop_
_entity_poly.entity_id
_entity_poly.type
_entity_poly.pdbx_seq_one_letter_code
_entity_poly.pdbx_strand_id
1 'polypeptide(L)'
;MKPIYQRIFAILLLCLPAVIGIYGWKILRDAVFDLFAGQPVSWLKIGGGSLCLLFALYVIGGFIFYRDKKRNKIDPRLLKNK
;
A
#
# COMPACT_ATOMS: atom_id res chain seq x y z
N MET A 1 4.27 28.38 5.83
CA MET A 1 3.37 27.89 4.75
C MET A 1 2.00 27.63 5.33
N LYS A 2 0.91 28.09 4.70
CA LYS A 2 -0.45 27.87 5.23
C LYS A 2 -0.72 26.36 5.37
N PRO A 3 -1.36 25.88 6.45
CA PRO A 3 -1.53 24.45 6.75
C PRO A 3 -2.32 23.67 5.68
N ILE A 4 -3.03 24.38 4.78
CA ILE A 4 -3.70 23.80 3.61
C ILE A 4 -2.70 23.12 2.66
N TYR A 5 -1.61 23.81 2.29
CA TYR A 5 -0.68 23.28 1.28
C TYR A 5 0.01 22.00 1.76
N GLN A 6 0.41 21.95 3.03
CA GLN A 6 1.04 20.78 3.62
C GLN A 6 0.13 19.54 3.58
N ARG A 7 -1.18 19.71 3.76
CA ARG A 7 -2.15 18.60 3.67
C ARG A 7 -2.30 18.08 2.26
N ILE A 8 -2.34 18.97 1.27
CA ILE A 8 -2.43 18.60 -0.15
C ILE A 8 -1.18 17.81 -0.58
N PHE A 9 0.02 18.32 -0.24
CA PHE A 9 1.27 17.61 -0.53
C PHE A 9 1.34 16.22 0.13
N ALA A 10 0.86 16.09 1.37
CA ALA A 10 0.83 14.79 2.04
C ALA A 10 -0.07 13.78 1.32
N ILE A 11 -1.25 14.21 0.84
CA ILE A 11 -2.17 13.35 0.08
C ILE A 11 -1.58 12.98 -1.27
N LEU A 12 -0.95 13.94 -1.96
CA LEU A 12 -0.30 13.70 -3.25
C LEU A 12 0.84 12.67 -3.12
N LEU A 13 1.64 12.78 -2.07
CA LEU A 13 2.73 11.85 -1.78
C LEU A 13 2.22 10.43 -1.45
N LEU A 14 1.04 10.34 -0.81
CA LEU A 14 0.34 9.09 -0.54
C LEU A 14 -0.27 8.44 -1.80
N CYS A 15 -0.53 9.23 -2.83
CA CYS A 15 -1.09 8.75 -4.08
C CYS A 15 -0.07 7.88 -4.84
N LEU A 16 1.22 8.18 -4.72
CA LEU A 16 2.30 7.44 -5.37
C LEU A 16 2.34 5.94 -4.99
N PRO A 17 2.42 5.55 -3.70
CA PRO A 17 2.35 4.14 -3.30
C PRO A 17 0.99 3.52 -3.59
N ALA A 18 -0.11 4.29 -3.60
CA ALA A 18 -1.42 3.79 -3.97
C ALA A 18 -1.47 3.32 -5.44
N VAL A 19 -0.90 4.10 -6.36
CA VAL A 19 -0.79 3.72 -7.78
C VAL A 19 0.07 2.46 -7.96
N ILE A 20 1.18 2.36 -7.21
CA ILE A 20 2.05 1.17 -7.21
C ILE A 20 1.27 -0.06 -6.73
N GLY A 21 0.45 0.08 -5.70
CA GLY A 21 -0.40 -1.01 -5.19
C GLY A 21 -1.43 -1.49 -6.21
N ILE A 22 -2.10 -0.56 -6.92
CA ILE A 22 -3.05 -0.89 -7.99
C ILE A 22 -2.33 -1.64 -9.12
N TYR A 23 -1.13 -1.19 -9.49
CA TYR A 23 -0.32 -1.84 -10.51
C TYR A 23 0.11 -3.26 -10.09
N GLY A 24 0.55 -3.44 -8.84
CA GLY A 24 0.86 -4.75 -8.27
C GLY A 24 -0.34 -5.71 -8.28
N TRP A 25 -1.53 -5.21 -7.92
CA TRP A 25 -2.77 -5.99 -7.99
C TRP A 25 -3.13 -6.39 -9.43
N LYS A 26 -2.92 -5.50 -10.39
CA LYS A 26 -3.14 -5.79 -11.81
C LYS A 26 -2.29 -6.98 -12.28
N ILE A 27 -1.00 -6.98 -11.95
CA ILE A 27 -0.08 -8.08 -12.32
C ILE A 27 -0.53 -9.42 -11.70
N LEU A 28 -1.00 -9.40 -10.45
CA LEU A 28 -1.52 -10.60 -9.79
C LEU A 28 -2.77 -11.13 -10.48
N ARG A 29 -3.71 -10.23 -10.81
CA ARG A 29 -4.93 -10.58 -11.54
C ARG A 29 -4.60 -11.17 -12.91
N ASP A 30 -3.66 -10.58 -13.63
CA ASP A 30 -3.22 -11.08 -14.93
C ASP A 30 -2.60 -12.47 -14.80
N ALA A 31 -1.78 -12.72 -13.76
CA ALA A 31 -1.23 -14.06 -13.50
C ALA A 31 -2.31 -15.10 -13.16
N VAL A 32 -3.38 -14.70 -12.47
CA VAL A 32 -4.54 -15.57 -12.21
C VAL A 32 -5.27 -15.91 -13.51
N PHE A 33 -5.47 -14.93 -14.41
CA PHE A 33 -6.06 -15.20 -15.71
C PHE A 33 -5.18 -16.08 -16.60
N ASP A 34 -3.86 -15.90 -16.58
CA ASP A 34 -2.90 -16.77 -17.29
C ASP A 34 -3.08 -18.24 -16.85
N LEU A 35 -3.24 -18.49 -15.54
CA LEU A 35 -3.51 -19.83 -15.00
C LEU A 35 -4.82 -20.42 -15.55
N PHE A 36 -5.90 -19.64 -15.61
CA PHE A 36 -7.19 -20.09 -16.16
C PHE A 36 -7.14 -20.29 -17.68
N ALA A 37 -6.30 -19.54 -18.39
CA ALA A 37 -6.10 -19.68 -19.83
C ALA A 37 -5.19 -20.87 -20.22
N GLY A 38 -4.69 -21.63 -19.25
CA GLY A 38 -3.77 -22.75 -19.48
C GLY A 38 -2.35 -22.31 -19.89
N GLN A 39 -2.01 -21.03 -19.66
CA GLN A 39 -0.67 -20.51 -19.91
C GLN A 39 0.26 -20.85 -18.73
N PRO A 40 1.57 -21.01 -18.98
CA PRO A 40 2.52 -21.27 -17.91
C PRO A 40 2.55 -20.11 -16.91
N VAL A 41 2.39 -20.43 -15.63
CA VAL A 41 2.43 -19.44 -14.56
C VAL A 41 3.83 -18.83 -14.44
N SER A 42 3.89 -17.50 -14.56
CA SER A 42 5.13 -16.78 -14.34
C SER A 42 5.28 -16.46 -12.85
N TRP A 43 6.13 -17.22 -12.15
CA TRP A 43 6.51 -16.94 -10.76
C TRP A 43 7.09 -15.54 -10.56
N LEU A 44 7.68 -14.96 -11.60
CA LEU A 44 8.18 -13.59 -11.59
C LEU A 44 7.04 -12.57 -11.49
N LYS A 45 5.93 -12.79 -12.24
CA LYS A 45 4.73 -11.94 -12.16
C LYS A 45 4.08 -12.03 -10.78
N ILE A 46 3.93 -13.25 -10.24
CA ILE A 46 3.28 -13.47 -8.94
C ILE A 46 4.14 -12.92 -7.79
N GLY A 47 5.45 -13.20 -7.80
CA GLY A 47 6.38 -12.68 -6.80
C GLY A 47 6.49 -11.16 -6.86
N GLY A 48 6.68 -10.60 -8.06
CA GLY A 48 6.80 -9.15 -8.25
C GLY A 48 5.52 -8.39 -7.93
N GLY A 49 4.36 -8.90 -8.35
CA GLY A 49 3.05 -8.33 -8.04
C GLY A 49 2.74 -8.35 -6.55
N SER A 50 3.01 -9.48 -5.88
CA SER A 50 2.84 -9.61 -4.42
C SER A 50 3.74 -8.64 -3.66
N LEU A 51 5.01 -8.52 -4.06
CA LEU A 51 5.97 -7.63 -3.40
C LEU A 51 5.55 -6.15 -3.54
N CYS A 52 5.13 -5.74 -4.75
CA CYS A 52 4.64 -4.38 -4.99
C CYS A 52 3.40 -4.05 -4.16
N LEU A 53 2.48 -5.01 -4.04
CA LEU A 53 1.25 -4.82 -3.29
C LEU A 53 1.53 -4.76 -1.78
N LEU A 54 2.33 -5.67 -1.25
CA LEU A 54 2.74 -5.66 0.16
C LEU A 54 3.51 -4.38 0.52
N PHE A 55 4.40 -3.93 -0.36
CA PHE A 55 5.15 -2.68 -0.18
C PHE A 55 4.21 -1.48 -0.13
N ALA A 56 3.26 -1.39 -1.07
CA ALA A 56 2.25 -0.32 -1.05
C ALA A 56 1.41 -0.33 0.22
N LEU A 57 0.94 -1.50 0.66
CA LEU A 57 0.18 -1.65 1.91
C LEU A 57 1.01 -1.25 3.14
N TYR A 58 2.29 -1.64 3.18
CA TYR A 58 3.18 -1.28 4.27
C TYR A 58 3.37 0.23 4.39
N VAL A 59 3.59 0.92 3.27
CA VAL A 59 3.77 2.38 3.23
C VAL A 59 2.47 3.10 3.62
N ILE A 60 1.33 2.69 3.04
CA ILE A 60 0.03 3.32 3.31
C ILE A 60 -0.40 3.05 4.77
N GLY A 61 -0.30 1.81 5.24
CA GLY A 61 -0.62 1.42 6.60
C GLY A 61 0.26 2.11 7.62
N GLY A 62 1.57 2.17 7.38
CA GLY A 62 2.53 2.89 8.22
C GLY A 62 2.24 4.38 8.29
N PHE A 63 1.89 5.02 7.16
CA PHE A 63 1.49 6.42 7.14
C PHE A 63 0.20 6.67 7.93
N ILE A 64 -0.83 5.84 7.75
CA ILE A 64 -2.10 5.93 8.48
C ILE A 64 -1.85 5.80 9.98
N PHE A 65 -1.05 4.81 10.40
CA PHE A 65 -0.69 4.59 11.79
C PHE A 65 0.04 5.80 12.40
N TYR A 66 1.05 6.34 11.71
CA TYR A 66 1.75 7.54 12.16
C TYR A 66 0.83 8.76 12.26
N ARG A 67 -0.08 8.93 11.29
CA ARG A 67 -1.06 10.01 11.28
C ARG A 67 -2.05 9.91 12.43
N ASP A 68 -2.54 8.70 12.74
CA ASP A 68 -3.49 8.47 13.83
C ASP A 68 -2.82 8.52 15.21
N LYS A 69 -1.54 8.16 15.31
CA LYS A 69 -0.73 8.32 16.54
C LYS A 69 -0.67 9.78 16.98
N LYS A 70 -0.44 10.70 16.04
CA LYS A 70 -0.41 12.14 16.31
C LYS A 70 -1.76 12.72 16.76
N ARG A 71 -2.87 12.03 16.49
CA ARG A 71 -4.23 12.50 16.83
C ARG A 71 -4.80 11.83 18.09
N ASN A 72 -4.00 11.03 18.81
CA ASN A 72 -4.43 10.23 19.98
C ASN A 72 -5.71 9.41 19.70
N LYS A 73 -5.90 8.96 18.46
CA LYS A 73 -7.05 8.12 18.05
C LYS A 73 -6.73 6.63 18.06
N ILE A 74 -5.54 6.26 18.52
CA ILE A 74 -5.11 4.87 18.65
C ILE A 74 -5.56 4.39 20.02
N ASP A 75 -6.15 3.19 20.07
CA ASP A 75 -6.47 2.51 21.33
C ASP A 75 -5.19 2.40 22.20
N PRO A 76 -5.22 2.79 23.49
CA PRO A 76 -4.11 2.62 24.43
C PRO A 76 -3.50 1.21 24.45
N ARG A 77 -4.27 0.18 24.09
CA ARG A 77 -3.82 -1.22 23.98
C ARG A 77 -2.83 -1.45 22.83
N LEU A 78 -2.97 -0.68 21.74
CA LEU A 78 -2.07 -0.72 20.57
C LEU A 78 -0.86 0.21 20.73
N LEU A 79 -0.93 1.16 21.67
CA LEU A 79 0.21 2.01 22.07
C LEU A 79 1.12 1.33 23.09
N LYS A 80 0.77 0.14 23.56
CA LYS A 80 1.57 -0.60 24.53
C LYS A 80 2.75 -1.28 23.84
N ASN A 81 3.91 -0.64 23.90
CA ASN A 81 5.07 -1.33 24.43
C ASN A 81 6.00 -0.37 25.16
N LYS A 82 6.52 -0.87 26.30
CA LYS A 82 7.72 -0.38 26.97
C LYS A 82 8.89 -0.34 25.99
#